data_AF-A0A1F7SUE6-F1
#
_entry.id   AF-A0A1F7SUE6-F1
#
_cell.length_a   1.000
_cell.length_b   1.000
_cell.length_c   1.000
_cell.angle_alpha   90.00
_cell.angle_beta   90.00
_cell.angle_gamma   90.00
#
_symmetry.space_group_name_H-M   'P 1'
#
loop_
_entity.id
_entity.type
_entity.pdbx_description
1 polymer ?
#
loop_
_entity_poly.entity_id
_entity_poly.type
_entity_poly.pdbx_seq_one_letter_code
_entity_poly.pdbx_strand_id
1 'polypeptide(L)' 'MLKDENRSFKSRNSAIWALGQIGDARALPVLQSFYTGNIPPKESLNDDISQYELKKAINLAGGGTNLTAIFWHL' A
#
# COMPACT_ATOMS: atom_id res chain seq x y z
N MET A 1 9.40 -5.22 8.26
CA MET A 1 7.93 -5.28 8.40
C MET A 1 7.24 -5.80 7.14
N LEU A 2 7.30 -5.11 5.99
CA LEU A 2 6.62 -5.60 4.77
C LEU A 2 7.25 -6.87 4.14
N LYS A 3 8.58 -6.93 4.13
CA LYS A 3 9.38 -8.07 3.60
C LYS A 3 9.50 -9.25 4.58
N ASP A 4 8.89 -9.15 5.75
CA ASP A 4 8.96 -10.19 6.79
C ASP A 4 7.78 -11.15 6.60
N GLU A 5 8.06 -12.31 5.99
CA GLU A 5 7.03 -13.31 5.65
C GLU A 5 6.42 -14.01 6.87
N ASN A 6 7.08 -13.91 8.03
CA ASN A 6 6.54 -14.43 9.29
C ASN A 6 5.47 -13.52 9.91
N ARG A 7 5.23 -12.33 9.34
CA ARG A 7 4.16 -11.42 9.77
C ARG A 7 2.85 -11.76 9.08
N SER A 8 1.75 -11.60 9.81
CA SER A 8 0.42 -11.73 9.23
C SER A 8 0.21 -10.77 8.06
N PHE A 9 -0.58 -11.21 7.07
CA PHE A 9 -0.96 -10.36 5.95
C PHE A 9 -1.60 -9.06 6.41
N LYS A 10 -2.40 -9.08 7.49
CA LYS A 10 -2.95 -7.88 8.10
C LYS A 10 -1.86 -6.87 8.48
N SER A 11 -0.81 -7.30 9.17
CA SER A 11 0.30 -6.41 9.55
C SER A 11 1.05 -5.87 8.34
N ARG A 12 1.23 -6.69 7.29
CA ARG A 12 1.91 -6.30 6.05
C ARG A 12 1.05 -5.30 5.27
N ASN A 13 -0.25 -5.53 5.16
CA ASN A 13 -1.22 -4.63 4.54
C ASN A 13 -1.32 -3.29 5.29
N SER A 14 -1.28 -3.30 6.63
CA SER A 14 -1.18 -2.04 7.41
C SER A 14 0.11 -1.27 7.12
N ALA A 15 1.24 -1.97 6.93
CA ALA A 15 2.49 -1.31 6.55
C ALA A 15 2.43 -0.71 5.14
N ILE A 16 1.81 -1.40 4.18
CA ILE A 16 1.59 -0.89 2.81
C ILE A 16 0.75 0.39 2.86
N TRP A 17 -0.37 0.36 3.59
CA TRP A 17 -1.23 1.52 3.78
C TRP A 17 -0.43 2.71 4.37
N ALA A 18 0.34 2.46 5.44
CA ALA A 18 1.12 3.49 6.10
C ALA A 18 2.19 4.10 5.18
N LEU A 19 2.90 3.27 4.40
CA LEU A 19 3.86 3.75 3.39
C LEU A 19 3.20 4.63 2.34
N GLY A 20 1.98 4.26 1.91
CA GLY A 20 1.17 5.11 1.03
C GLY A 20 0.82 6.45 1.66
N GLN A 21 0.42 6.48 2.94
CA GLN A 21 0.10 7.73 3.64
C GLN A 21 1.32 8.65 3.80
N ILE A 22 2.50 8.08 4.04
CA ILE A 22 3.76 8.83 4.12
C ILE A 22 4.08 9.49 2.78
N GLY A 23 3.77 8.82 1.65
CA GLY A 23 3.94 9.40 0.31
C GLY A 23 5.39 9.58 -0.13
N ASP A 24 6.34 8.95 0.55
CA ASP A 24 7.77 9.06 0.22
C ASP A 24 8.10 8.16 -0.99
N ALA A 25 8.64 8.77 -2.05
CA ALA A 25 9.04 8.09 -3.28
C ALA A 25 10.06 6.95 -3.05
N ARG A 26 10.83 6.98 -1.95
CA ARG A 26 11.74 5.89 -1.56
C ARG A 26 11.00 4.58 -1.27
N ALA A 27 9.70 4.62 -1.01
CA ALA A 27 8.87 3.44 -0.83
C ALA A 27 8.47 2.76 -2.15
N LEU A 28 8.58 3.45 -3.29
CA LEU A 28 8.14 2.92 -4.59
C LEU A 28 8.78 1.57 -4.95
N PRO A 29 10.11 1.37 -4.85
CA PRO A 29 10.72 0.11 -5.27
C PRO A 29 10.20 -1.09 -4.48
N VAL A 30 9.95 -0.90 -3.17
CA VAL A 30 9.44 -1.99 -2.34
C VAL A 30 7.96 -2.24 -2.60
N LEU A 31 7.14 -1.20 -2.75
CA LEU A 31 5.71 -1.37 -3.06
C LEU A 31 5.52 -2.04 -4.44
N GLN A 32 6.26 -1.59 -5.45
CA GLN A 32 6.21 -2.16 -6.80
C GLN A 32 6.65 -3.62 -6.83
N SER A 33 7.61 -4.03 -6.00
CA SER A 33 8.07 -5.44 -5.95
C SER A 33 6.98 -6.44 -5.53
N PHE A 34 5.93 -6.00 -4.85
CA PHE A 34 4.79 -6.84 -4.43
C PHE A 34 3.55 -6.64 -5.30
N TYR A 35 3.56 -5.69 -6.23
CA TYR A 35 2.41 -5.36 -7.06
C TYR A 35 2.41 -6.19 -8.34
N THR A 36 1.37 -7.02 -8.50
CA THR A 36 1.21 -7.90 -9.65
C THR A 36 0.33 -7.29 -10.75
N GLY A 37 -0.41 -6.23 -10.43
CA GLY A 37 -1.41 -5.64 -11.33
C GLY A 37 -2.74 -6.39 -11.38
N ASN A 38 -2.84 -7.59 -10.79
CA ASN A 38 -4.07 -8.36 -10.73
C ASN A 38 -4.83 -8.05 -9.45
N ILE A 39 -5.90 -7.26 -9.54
CA ILE A 39 -6.75 -6.91 -8.40
C ILE A 39 -8.00 -7.78 -8.44
N PRO A 40 -8.17 -8.77 -7.53
CA PRO A 40 -9.35 -9.60 -7.52
C PRO A 40 -10.59 -8.78 -7.12
N PRO A 41 -11.81 -9.18 -7.51
CA PRO A 41 -13.04 -8.47 -7.16
C PRO A 41 -13.29 -8.35 -5.65
N LYS A 42 -12.72 -9.27 -4.86
CA LYS A 42 -12.79 -9.29 -3.40
C LYS A 42 -11.44 -9.72 -2.85
N GLU A 43 -10.83 -8.88 -2.02
CA GLU A 43 -9.59 -9.19 -1.33
C GLU A 43 -9.85 -9.59 0.13
N SER A 44 -9.06 -10.55 0.64
CA SER A 44 -8.99 -10.86 2.07
C SER A 44 -7.73 -10.22 2.65
N LEU A 45 -7.91 -9.29 3.58
CA LEU A 45 -6.78 -8.60 4.24
C LEU A 45 -5.96 -9.51 5.17
N ASN A 46 -6.47 -10.71 5.48
CA ASN A 46 -5.84 -11.66 6.39
C ASN A 46 -5.11 -12.80 5.69
N ASP A 47 -5.41 -13.05 4.41
CA ASP A 47 -4.93 -14.23 3.69
C ASP A 47 -4.00 -13.90 2.52
N ASP A 48 -3.95 -12.63 2.08
CA ASP A 48 -3.05 -12.19 1.02
C ASP A 48 -2.65 -10.70 1.16
N ILE A 49 -1.63 -10.31 0.39
CA ILE A 49 -1.26 -8.91 0.21
C ILE A 49 -2.29 -8.22 -0.69
N SER A 50 -2.90 -7.15 -0.17
CA SER A 50 -3.88 -6.36 -0.91
C SER A 50 -3.24 -5.65 -2.11
N GLN A 51 -3.63 -6.06 -3.31
CA GLN A 51 -3.19 -5.46 -4.57
C GLN A 51 -3.84 -4.09 -4.77
N TYR A 52 -5.06 -3.91 -4.26
CA TYR A 52 -5.71 -2.60 -4.18
C TYR A 52 -4.91 -1.60 -3.34
N GLU A 53 -4.54 -1.95 -2.10
CA GLU A 53 -3.76 -1.06 -1.23
C GLU A 53 -2.36 -0.82 -1.78
N LEU A 54 -1.74 -1.81 -2.44
CA LEU A 54 -0.48 -1.61 -3.16
C LEU A 54 -0.62 -0.59 -4.28
N LYS A 55 -1.61 -0.72 -5.17
CA LYS A 55 -1.86 0.24 -6.24
C LYS A 55 -2.05 1.64 -5.70
N LYS A 56 -2.85 1.77 -4.62
CA LYS A 56 -3.10 3.04 -3.95
C LYS A 56 -1.81 3.61 -3.36
N ALA A 57 -1.03 2.82 -2.62
CA ALA A 57 0.21 3.27 -2.00
C ALA A 57 1.28 3.66 -3.04
N ILE A 58 1.38 2.93 -4.16
CA ILE A 58 2.27 3.28 -5.28
C ILE A 58 1.88 4.63 -5.87
N ASN A 59 0.58 4.85 -6.11
CA ASN A 59 0.11 6.14 -6.64
C ASN A 59 0.45 7.29 -5.69
N LEU A 60 0.23 7.11 -4.39
CA LEU A 60 0.51 8.13 -3.38
C LEU A 60 2.02 8.43 -3.25
N ALA A 61 2.85 7.39 -3.18
CA ALA A 61 4.32 7.54 -3.13
C ALA A 61 4.91 8.07 -4.44
N GLY A 62 4.22 7.89 -5.56
CA GLY A 62 4.61 8.37 -6.90
C GLY A 62 4.29 9.84 -7.17
N GLY A 63 3.84 10.59 -6.16
CA GLY A 63 3.41 11.98 -6.32
C GLY A 63 1.96 12.15 -6.75
N GLY A 64 1.15 11.08 -6.71
CA GLY A 64 -0.30 11.16 -6.86
C GLY A 64 -0.91 11.97 -5.71
N THR A 65 -1.85 12.84 -6.03
CA THR A 65 -2.52 13.68 -5.04
C THR A 65 -3.36 12.83 -4.09
N ASN A 66 -3.01 12.86 -2.80
CA ASN A 66 -3.80 12.21 -1.74
C ASN A 66 -5.05 13.04 -1.47
N LEU A 67 -6.16 12.76 -2.16
CA LEU A 67 -7.43 13.44 -1.95
C LEU A 67 -7.92 13.33 -0.50
N THR A 68 -7.58 12.25 0.23
CA THR A 68 -7.91 12.12 1.65
C THR A 68 -7.02 12.97 2.57
N ALA A 69 -5.78 13.25 2.20
CA ALA A 69 -4.86 14.13 2.97
C ALA A 69 -5.24 15.61 2.88
N ILE A 70 -5.88 16.04 1.79
CA ILE A 70 -6.39 17.40 1.63
C ILE A 70 -7.41 17.73 2.73
N PHE A 71 -8.21 16.76 3.17
CA PHE A 71 -9.20 16.96 4.25
C PHE A 71 -8.60 17.07 5.66
N TRP A 72 -7.31 16.77 5.86
CA TRP A 72 -6.63 16.99 7.16
C TRP A 72 -6.00 18.38 7.27
N HIS A 73 -5.97 19.13 6.17
CA HIS A 73 -5.43 20.50 6.10
C HIS A 73 -6.53 21.55 5.80
N LEU A 74 -7.81 21.15 5.87
CA LEU A 74 -9.00 22.00 5.73
C LEU A 74 -9.69 22.18 7.09
#